data_AF-A0A2A5E6X3-F1
#
_entry.id   AF-A0A2A5E6X3-F1
#
_cell.length_a   1.000
_cell.length_b   1.000
_cell.length_c   1.000
_cell.angle_alpha   90.00
_cell.angle_beta   90.00
_cell.angle_gamma   90.00
#
_symmetry.space_group_name_H-M   'P 1'
#
loop_
_entity.id
_entity.type
_entity.pdbx_description
1 polymer ?
#
loop_
_entity_poly.entity_id
_entity_poly.type
_entity_poly.pdbx_seq_one_letter_code
_entity_poly.pdbx_strand_id
1 'polypeptide(L)'
;MNYLKLLLILFLSVTTSNLFCQAKKMNKSNIEIKHEVQLKTKEDVVYNALSTTKGVSGWFSKNSTVESKVKGKIKLIFFKGSPNSVTMKFVINKLDKNKTIVWTCTENGDEAWVGSTLTWDLSKKGSVKFKHSNFDKKYEKSKNIENIKNGWKHFILKSFKNYCETGKGSPW
;
A
#
# COMPACT_ATOMS: atom_id res chain seq x y z
N MET A 1 51.52 20.98 -7.18
CA MET A 1 50.13 21.11 -7.70
C MET A 1 49.26 19.93 -7.22
N ASN A 2 48.75 20.06 -5.98
CA ASN A 2 47.45 19.58 -5.46
C ASN A 2 46.91 18.14 -5.66
N TYR A 3 47.70 17.10 -5.38
CA TYR A 3 47.13 15.77 -5.09
C TYR A 3 46.38 15.72 -3.73
N LEU A 4 46.80 16.53 -2.76
CA LEU A 4 46.16 16.59 -1.43
C LEU A 4 44.74 17.19 -1.46
N LYS A 5 44.43 18.09 -2.41
CA LYS A 5 43.07 18.63 -2.59
C LYS A 5 42.11 17.61 -3.21
N LEU A 6 42.61 16.72 -4.08
CA LEU A 6 41.77 15.75 -4.78
C LEU A 6 41.28 14.64 -3.83
N LEU A 7 42.15 14.19 -2.91
CA LEU A 7 41.80 13.21 -1.87
C LEU A 7 40.79 13.77 -0.86
N LEU A 8 40.89 15.04 -0.46
CA LEU A 8 39.93 15.64 0.47
C LEU A 8 38.50 15.73 -0.11
N ILE A 9 38.37 15.99 -1.43
CA ILE A 9 37.09 16.11 -2.11
C ILE A 9 36.38 14.74 -2.22
N LEU A 10 37.13 13.67 -2.48
CA LEU A 10 36.60 12.31 -2.53
C LEU A 10 36.15 11.79 -1.16
N PHE A 11 36.85 12.14 -0.08
CA PHE A 11 36.41 11.78 1.29
C PHE A 11 35.16 12.57 1.73
N LEU A 12 35.02 13.84 1.33
CA LEU A 12 33.81 14.62 1.56
C LEU A 12 32.62 14.12 0.73
N SER A 13 32.81 13.71 -0.54
CA SER A 13 31.71 13.19 -1.36
C SER A 13 31.19 11.83 -0.89
N VAL A 14 32.08 10.94 -0.42
CA VAL A 14 31.69 9.61 0.09
C VAL A 14 31.03 9.70 1.47
N THR A 15 31.39 10.69 2.29
CA THR A 15 30.68 10.94 3.56
C THR A 15 29.32 11.58 3.33
N THR A 16 29.16 12.51 2.38
CA THR A 16 27.84 13.08 2.06
C THR A 16 26.85 12.06 1.51
N SER A 17 27.29 11.11 0.67
CA SER A 17 26.41 10.04 0.16
C SER A 17 25.95 9.09 1.27
N ASN A 18 26.83 8.75 2.21
CA ASN A 18 26.47 7.94 3.38
C ASN A 18 25.57 8.70 4.37
N LEU A 19 25.78 10.01 4.60
CA LEU A 19 24.87 10.81 5.42
C LEU A 19 23.47 10.96 4.80
N PHE A 20 23.37 11.09 3.48
CA PHE A 20 22.07 11.07 2.78
C PHE A 20 21.39 9.70 2.84
N CYS A 21 22.15 8.61 2.80
CA CYS A 21 21.61 7.26 2.93
C CYS A 21 21.16 6.94 4.37
N GLN A 22 21.85 7.49 5.38
CA GLN A 22 21.50 7.33 6.80
C GLN A 22 20.28 8.18 7.20
N ALA A 23 20.12 9.39 6.62
CA ALA A 23 18.99 10.28 6.89
C ALA A 23 17.63 9.77 6.35
N LYS A 24 17.65 8.76 5.47
CA LYS A 24 16.46 8.05 4.98
C LYS A 24 16.11 6.79 5.77
N LYS A 25 16.68 6.58 6.96
CA LYS A 25 15.97 5.83 8.03
C LYS A 25 14.79 6.70 8.48
N MET A 26 13.75 6.65 7.65
CA MET A 26 12.57 7.52 7.69
C MET A 26 11.98 7.57 9.09
N ASN A 27 11.62 8.78 9.49
CA ASN A 27 10.81 9.10 10.65
C ASN A 27 9.42 8.44 10.47
N LYS A 28 9.33 7.11 10.66
CA LYS A 28 8.10 6.34 10.49
C LYS A 28 7.28 6.42 11.77
N SER A 29 5.96 6.57 11.60
CA SER A 29 5.00 6.54 12.69
C SER A 29 4.89 5.14 13.28
N ASN A 30 4.57 5.06 14.58
CA ASN A 30 4.20 3.81 15.24
C ASN A 30 2.72 3.43 15.01
N ILE A 31 1.94 4.25 14.29
CA ILE A 31 0.54 3.94 14.02
C ILE A 31 0.41 2.82 12.98
N GLU A 32 -0.46 1.87 13.28
CA GLU A 32 -0.91 0.84 12.37
C GLU A 32 -2.45 0.78 12.40
N ILE A 33 -3.07 0.76 11.23
CA ILE A 33 -4.50 0.50 11.09
C ILE A 33 -4.66 -0.99 10.79
N LYS A 34 -5.39 -1.70 11.63
CA LYS A 34 -5.55 -3.16 11.56
C LYS A 34 -7.01 -3.54 11.45
N HIS A 35 -7.29 -4.50 10.59
CA HIS A 35 -8.58 -5.17 10.50
C HIS A 35 -8.35 -6.66 10.31
N GLU A 36 -9.26 -7.48 10.83
CA GLU A 36 -9.28 -8.91 10.58
C GLU A 36 -10.67 -9.29 10.10
N VAL A 37 -10.73 -10.10 9.04
CA VAL A 37 -11.98 -10.62 8.50
C VAL A 37 -11.88 -12.13 8.35
N GLN A 38 -12.94 -12.81 8.77
CA GLN A 38 -13.11 -14.23 8.45
C GLN A 38 -13.91 -14.36 7.15
N LEU A 39 -13.39 -15.16 6.21
CA LEU A 39 -13.95 -15.34 4.88
C LEU A 39 -14.37 -16.80 4.67
N LYS A 40 -15.60 -17.01 4.23
CA LYS A 40 -16.13 -18.30 3.81
C LYS A 40 -15.83 -18.56 2.33
N THR A 41 -14.54 -18.62 1.98
CA THR A 41 -14.10 -18.80 0.58
C THR A 41 -12.76 -19.53 0.49
N LYS A 42 -12.33 -19.88 -0.72
CA LYS A 42 -11.02 -20.49 -0.98
C LYS A 42 -9.93 -19.42 -1.00
N GLU A 43 -8.73 -19.76 -0.53
CA GLU A 43 -7.58 -18.84 -0.49
C GLU A 43 -7.27 -18.22 -1.88
N ASP A 44 -7.43 -19.01 -2.95
CA ASP A 44 -7.22 -18.54 -4.32
C ASP A 44 -8.16 -17.39 -4.72
N VAL A 45 -9.39 -17.34 -4.18
CA VAL A 45 -10.32 -16.23 -4.40
C VAL A 45 -9.78 -14.96 -3.74
N VAL A 46 -9.28 -15.07 -2.51
CA VAL A 46 -8.67 -13.96 -1.76
C VAL A 46 -7.41 -13.46 -2.47
N TYR A 47 -6.54 -14.38 -2.89
CA TYR A 47 -5.35 -14.05 -3.66
C TYR A 47 -5.72 -13.31 -4.95
N ASN A 48 -6.70 -13.79 -5.71
CA ASN A 48 -7.15 -13.15 -6.95
C ASN A 48 -7.78 -11.78 -6.70
N ALA A 49 -8.54 -11.62 -5.61
CA ALA A 49 -9.15 -10.34 -5.21
C ALA A 49 -8.11 -9.24 -4.95
N LEU A 50 -6.89 -9.60 -4.57
CA LEU A 50 -5.79 -8.68 -4.27
C LEU A 50 -4.78 -8.60 -5.43
N SER A 51 -4.58 -9.64 -6.20
CA SER A 51 -3.48 -9.70 -7.17
C SER A 51 -3.90 -9.38 -8.61
N THR A 52 -5.19 -9.26 -8.91
CA THR A 52 -5.67 -9.12 -10.29
C THR A 52 -6.48 -7.84 -10.49
N THR A 53 -6.50 -7.32 -11.73
CA THR A 53 -7.33 -6.17 -12.10
C THR A 53 -8.80 -6.43 -11.79
N LYS A 54 -9.34 -7.59 -12.18
CA LYS A 54 -10.73 -7.98 -11.91
C LYS A 54 -11.03 -8.02 -10.41
N GLY A 55 -10.09 -8.53 -9.63
CA GLY A 55 -10.15 -8.59 -8.17
C GLY A 55 -10.26 -7.21 -7.54
N VAL A 56 -9.23 -6.39 -7.74
CA VAL A 56 -9.12 -5.06 -7.13
C VAL A 56 -10.26 -4.13 -7.59
N SER A 57 -10.66 -4.23 -8.87
CA SER A 57 -11.84 -3.55 -9.40
C SER A 57 -13.15 -3.97 -8.74
N GLY A 58 -13.21 -5.18 -8.20
CA GLY A 58 -14.41 -5.75 -7.61
C GLY A 58 -14.72 -5.27 -6.19
N TRP A 59 -13.73 -4.74 -5.45
CA TRP A 59 -13.92 -4.33 -4.05
C TRP A 59 -13.33 -2.98 -3.67
N PHE A 60 -12.27 -2.51 -4.33
CA PHE A 60 -11.59 -1.27 -3.92
C PHE A 60 -11.98 -0.10 -4.81
N SER A 61 -11.53 -0.10 -6.06
CA SER A 61 -11.82 0.97 -7.03
C SER A 61 -12.25 0.40 -8.37
N LYS A 62 -13.41 0.78 -8.90
CA LYS A 62 -13.91 0.23 -10.19
C LYS A 62 -12.89 0.38 -11.32
N ASN A 63 -12.14 1.48 -11.32
CA ASN A 63 -11.14 1.80 -12.32
C ASN A 63 -9.74 1.41 -11.81
N SER A 64 -9.41 0.13 -11.93
CA SER A 64 -8.13 -0.42 -11.51
C SER A 64 -7.34 -0.99 -12.68
N THR A 65 -6.02 -1.00 -12.56
CA THR A 65 -5.10 -1.77 -13.42
C THR A 65 -4.02 -2.34 -12.52
N VAL A 66 -3.78 -3.65 -12.64
CA VAL A 66 -2.83 -4.39 -11.79
C VAL A 66 -1.89 -5.19 -12.67
N GLU A 67 -0.60 -4.90 -12.58
CA GLU A 67 0.45 -5.76 -13.11
C GLU A 67 0.76 -6.86 -12.06
N SER A 68 0.17 -8.05 -12.23
CA SER A 68 0.19 -9.13 -11.22
C SER A 68 1.56 -9.83 -11.10
N LYS A 69 2.58 -9.11 -10.63
CA LYS A 69 3.93 -9.61 -10.39
C LYS A 69 4.64 -8.78 -9.33
N VAL A 70 5.68 -9.33 -8.72
CA VAL A 70 6.57 -8.56 -7.83
C VAL A 70 7.22 -7.42 -8.62
N LYS A 71 7.30 -6.23 -8.02
CA LYS A 71 7.63 -4.93 -8.65
C LYS A 71 6.63 -4.46 -9.71
N GLY A 72 5.52 -5.16 -9.92
CA GLY A 72 4.42 -4.73 -10.77
C GLY A 72 3.72 -3.51 -10.18
N LYS A 73 3.20 -2.66 -11.06
CA LYS A 73 2.48 -1.44 -10.69
C LYS A 73 0.97 -1.68 -10.57
N ILE A 74 0.36 -0.97 -9.63
CA ILE A 74 -1.09 -0.86 -9.49
C ILE A 74 -1.48 0.60 -9.69
N LYS A 75 -2.51 0.85 -10.50
CA LYS A 75 -3.13 2.17 -10.65
C LYS A 75 -4.61 2.05 -10.32
N LEU A 76 -5.08 2.90 -9.41
CA LEU A 76 -6.49 3.00 -9.00
C LEU A 76 -6.98 4.42 -9.28
N ILE A 77 -8.22 4.56 -9.74
CA ILE A 77 -8.85 5.87 -9.96
C ILE A 77 -10.22 5.89 -9.29
N PHE A 78 -10.34 6.65 -8.21
CA PHE A 78 -11.60 6.92 -7.54
C PHE A 78 -12.31 8.09 -8.20
N PHE A 79 -13.65 8.02 -8.25
CA PHE A 79 -14.51 9.08 -8.80
C PHE A 79 -14.08 9.58 -10.20
N LYS A 80 -13.63 8.65 -11.06
CA LYS A 80 -13.14 8.95 -12.41
C LYS A 80 -14.16 9.79 -13.19
N GLY A 81 -13.68 10.87 -13.80
CA GLY A 81 -14.50 11.79 -14.60
C GLY A 81 -15.22 12.87 -13.78
N SER A 82 -14.98 12.94 -12.47
CA SER A 82 -15.48 14.01 -11.61
C SER A 82 -14.37 14.99 -11.22
N PRO A 83 -14.70 16.23 -10.78
CA PRO A 83 -13.73 17.17 -10.20
C PRO A 83 -12.99 16.63 -8.98
N ASN A 84 -13.56 15.62 -8.30
CA ASN A 84 -12.98 14.99 -7.11
C ASN A 84 -12.23 13.69 -7.45
N SER A 85 -11.79 13.51 -8.70
CA SER A 85 -11.09 12.30 -9.10
C SER A 85 -9.75 12.17 -8.37
N VAL A 86 -9.50 11.01 -7.77
CA VAL A 86 -8.26 10.71 -7.07
C VAL A 86 -7.57 9.54 -7.74
N THR A 87 -6.33 9.75 -8.18
CA THR A 87 -5.47 8.68 -8.68
C THR A 87 -4.55 8.22 -7.55
N MET A 88 -4.48 6.90 -7.34
CA MET A 88 -3.54 6.27 -6.43
C MET A 88 -2.67 5.28 -7.21
N LYS A 89 -1.38 5.25 -6.90
CA LYS A 89 -0.45 4.25 -7.47
C LYS A 89 0.26 3.49 -6.37
N PHE A 90 0.50 2.21 -6.63
CA PHE A 90 1.25 1.33 -5.75
C PHE A 90 2.25 0.51 -6.55
N VAL A 91 3.24 -0.03 -5.84
CA VAL A 91 4.10 -1.11 -6.30
C VAL A 91 3.83 -2.35 -5.44
N ILE A 92 3.84 -3.53 -6.07
CA ILE A 92 3.70 -4.81 -5.38
C ILE A 92 5.07 -5.25 -4.87
N ASN A 93 5.29 -5.17 -3.55
CA ASN A 93 6.53 -5.60 -2.92
C ASN A 93 6.57 -7.09 -2.65
N LYS A 94 5.41 -7.71 -2.42
CA LYS A 94 5.28 -9.14 -2.13
C LYS A 94 3.97 -9.70 -2.69
N LEU A 95 4.04 -10.90 -3.25
CA LEU A 95 2.92 -11.56 -3.90
C LEU A 95 2.99 -13.08 -3.67
N ASP A 96 2.97 -13.50 -2.40
CA ASP A 96 3.04 -14.92 -2.06
C ASP A 96 1.64 -15.50 -2.10
N LYS A 97 1.41 -16.44 -3.03
CA LYS A 97 0.13 -17.13 -3.15
C LYS A 97 -0.27 -17.74 -1.80
N ASN A 98 -1.49 -17.43 -1.37
CA ASN A 98 -2.13 -17.93 -0.15
C ASN A 98 -1.36 -17.66 1.15
N LYS A 99 -0.47 -16.66 1.16
CA LYS A 99 0.30 -16.27 2.35
C LYS A 99 0.24 -14.78 2.59
N THR A 100 1.09 -14.00 1.93
CA THR A 100 1.23 -12.57 2.22
C THR A 100 1.31 -11.77 0.94
N ILE A 101 0.54 -10.69 0.88
CA ILE A 101 0.55 -9.72 -0.22
C ILE A 101 0.87 -8.36 0.38
N VAL A 102 1.80 -7.63 -0.25
CA VAL A 102 2.25 -6.32 0.22
C VAL A 102 2.28 -5.33 -0.92
N TRP A 103 1.60 -4.21 -0.76
CA TRP A 103 1.66 -3.06 -1.66
C TRP A 103 2.23 -1.85 -0.93
N THR A 104 3.15 -1.13 -1.56
CA THR A 104 3.60 0.19 -1.08
C THR A 104 3.01 1.27 -1.97
N CYS A 105 2.39 2.27 -1.37
CA CYS A 105 1.87 3.41 -2.12
C CYS A 105 3.02 4.28 -2.62
N THR A 106 3.00 4.62 -3.90
CA THR A 106 4.03 5.42 -4.57
C THR A 106 3.52 6.80 -4.97
N GLU A 107 2.21 6.98 -5.10
CA GLU A 107 1.59 8.25 -5.51
C GLU A 107 0.15 8.34 -5.00
N ASN A 108 -0.22 9.47 -4.41
CA ASN A 108 -1.56 9.82 -3.99
C ASN A 108 -1.66 11.34 -3.81
N GLY A 109 -2.83 11.95 -4.06
CA GLY A 109 -3.07 13.35 -3.71
C GLY A 109 -3.10 13.61 -2.19
N ASP A 110 -3.42 12.59 -1.39
CA ASP A 110 -3.20 12.60 0.06
C ASP A 110 -1.81 12.02 0.38
N GLU A 111 -0.86 12.91 0.62
CA GLU A 111 0.54 12.60 0.94
C GLU A 111 0.72 11.66 2.15
N ALA A 112 -0.29 11.52 3.03
CA ALA A 112 -0.23 10.56 4.13
C ALA A 112 -0.14 9.11 3.65
N TRP A 113 -0.57 8.81 2.42
CA TRP A 113 -0.41 7.50 1.81
C TRP A 113 0.98 7.25 1.25
N VAL A 114 1.69 8.28 0.77
CA VAL A 114 2.91 8.06 0.00
C VAL A 114 3.99 7.42 0.88
N GLY A 115 4.48 6.25 0.45
CA GLY A 115 5.45 5.45 1.19
C GLY A 115 4.86 4.63 2.36
N SER A 116 3.53 4.65 2.55
CA SER A 116 2.83 3.72 3.44
C SER A 116 2.69 2.33 2.80
N THR A 117 2.34 1.34 3.60
CA THR A 117 2.29 -0.07 3.17
C THR A 117 0.98 -0.72 3.55
N LEU A 118 0.35 -1.38 2.58
CA LEU A 118 -0.79 -2.26 2.77
C LEU A 118 -0.30 -3.71 2.78
N THR A 119 -0.62 -4.45 3.84
CA THR A 119 -0.27 -5.85 4.01
C THR A 119 -1.53 -6.66 4.26
N TRP A 120 -1.65 -7.78 3.55
CA TRP A 120 -2.64 -8.80 3.81
C TRP A 120 -1.93 -10.11 4.11
N ASP A 121 -2.16 -10.64 5.31
CA ASP A 121 -1.72 -11.98 5.71
C ASP A 121 -2.92 -12.93 5.71
N LEU A 122 -2.84 -13.97 4.89
CA LEU A 122 -3.85 -15.00 4.69
C LEU A 122 -3.48 -16.21 5.54
N SER A 123 -4.49 -16.75 6.22
CA SER A 123 -4.38 -18.00 6.96
C SER A 123 -5.20 -19.11 6.30
N LYS A 124 -4.76 -20.37 6.53
CA LYS A 124 -5.45 -21.58 6.04
C LYS A 124 -6.91 -21.72 6.46
N LYS A 125 -7.34 -20.99 7.49
CA LYS A 125 -8.69 -21.05 8.05
C LYS A 125 -9.62 -19.95 7.50
N GLY A 126 -9.21 -19.25 6.43
CA GLY A 126 -10.01 -18.18 5.83
C GLY A 126 -9.92 -16.82 6.56
N SER A 127 -9.14 -16.72 7.65
CA SER A 127 -8.86 -15.43 8.27
C SER A 127 -7.84 -14.65 7.45
N VAL A 128 -8.17 -13.39 7.16
CA VAL A 128 -7.30 -12.42 6.50
C VAL A 128 -7.05 -11.26 7.46
N LYS A 129 -5.78 -11.03 7.78
CA LYS A 129 -5.32 -9.89 8.59
C LYS A 129 -4.84 -8.80 7.66
N PHE A 130 -5.55 -7.68 7.67
CA PHE A 130 -5.18 -6.47 6.95
C PHE A 130 -4.43 -5.52 7.88
N LYS A 131 -3.36 -4.92 7.35
CA LYS A 131 -2.59 -3.87 8.03
C LYS A 131 -2.22 -2.76 7.07
N HIS A 132 -2.49 -1.52 7.45
CA HIS A 132 -1.94 -0.32 6.84
C HIS A 132 -0.94 0.32 7.82
N SER A 133 0.33 0.37 7.43
CA SER A 133 1.43 0.82 8.31
C SER A 133 2.46 1.65 7.53
N ASN A 134 3.58 1.97 8.19
CA ASN A 134 4.71 2.72 7.61
C ASN A 134 4.34 4.14 7.16
N PHE A 135 3.36 4.75 7.82
CA PHE A 135 3.06 6.18 7.65
C PHE A 135 4.27 7.04 8.03
N ASP A 136 4.40 8.20 7.41
CA ASP A 136 5.32 9.23 7.89
C ASP A 136 4.83 9.78 9.24
N LYS A 137 5.74 9.91 10.20
CA LYS A 137 5.46 10.41 11.56
C LYS A 137 4.79 11.79 11.55
N LYS A 138 5.03 12.63 10.54
CA LYS A 138 4.39 13.94 10.43
C LYS A 138 2.86 13.86 10.30
N TYR A 139 2.32 12.74 9.81
CA TYR A 139 0.89 12.53 9.66
C TYR A 139 0.24 11.80 10.83
N GLU A 140 1.00 11.36 11.83
CA GLU A 140 0.53 10.49 12.92
C GLU A 140 -0.76 10.98 13.60
N LYS A 141 -0.88 12.28 13.84
CA LYS A 141 -2.05 12.90 14.49
C LYS A 141 -2.92 13.72 13.52
N SER A 142 -2.80 13.46 12.22
CA SER A 142 -3.53 14.20 11.18
C SER A 142 -4.94 13.66 10.98
N LYS A 143 -5.84 14.52 10.48
CA LYS A 143 -7.17 14.12 10.04
C LYS A 143 -7.12 13.10 8.90
N ASN A 144 -6.07 13.12 8.08
CA ASN A 144 -5.84 12.16 7.00
C ASN A 144 -5.81 10.71 7.52
N ILE A 145 -5.08 10.44 8.61
CA ILE A 145 -5.03 9.10 9.21
C ILE A 145 -6.40 8.65 9.70
N GLU A 146 -7.20 9.55 10.29
CA GLU A 146 -8.56 9.23 10.72
C GLU A 146 -9.47 8.90 9.52
N ASN A 147 -9.39 9.67 8.45
CA ASN A 147 -10.13 9.42 7.21
C ASN A 147 -9.74 8.08 6.59
N ILE A 148 -8.44 7.76 6.55
CA ILE A 148 -7.92 6.47 6.08
C ILE A 148 -8.48 5.33 6.95
N LYS A 149 -8.47 5.48 8.28
CA LYS A 149 -9.02 4.50 9.22
C LYS A 149 -10.50 4.24 8.98
N ASN A 150 -11.29 5.30 8.76
CA ASN A 150 -12.72 5.16 8.49
C ASN A 150 -12.98 4.53 7.11
N GLY A 151 -12.21 4.87 6.09
CA GLY A 151 -12.29 4.25 4.77
C GLY A 151 -12.07 2.73 4.82
N TRP A 152 -11.08 2.27 5.60
CA TRP A 152 -10.80 0.84 5.72
C TRP A 152 -11.91 0.03 6.40
N LYS A 153 -12.75 0.65 7.25
CA LYS A 153 -13.96 -0.02 7.76
C LYS A 153 -14.89 -0.42 6.63
N HIS A 154 -15.13 0.44 5.65
CA HIS A 154 -15.95 0.11 4.48
C HIS A 154 -15.23 -0.90 3.58
N PHE A 155 -13.99 -0.60 3.20
CA PHE A 155 -13.31 -1.37 2.17
C PHE A 155 -12.94 -2.78 2.62
N ILE A 156 -12.43 -2.98 3.84
CA ILE A 156 -12.04 -4.32 4.31
C ILE A 156 -13.24 -5.07 4.90
N LEU A 157 -13.96 -4.46 5.86
CA LEU A 157 -14.95 -5.20 6.63
C LEU A 157 -16.23 -5.49 5.83
N LYS A 158 -16.55 -4.67 4.82
CA LYS A 158 -17.73 -4.84 3.98
C LYS A 158 -17.37 -5.21 2.55
N SER A 159 -16.71 -4.31 1.81
CA SER A 159 -16.54 -4.45 0.36
C SER A 159 -15.70 -5.69 -0.03
N PHE A 160 -14.51 -5.80 0.55
CA PHE A 160 -13.58 -6.92 0.30
C PHE A 160 -14.17 -8.26 0.74
N LYS A 161 -14.75 -8.30 1.95
CA LYS A 161 -15.41 -9.50 2.47
C LYS A 161 -16.53 -9.97 1.54
N ASN A 162 -17.44 -9.08 1.16
CA ASN A 162 -18.56 -9.43 0.27
C ASN A 162 -18.07 -9.86 -1.11
N TYR A 163 -17.05 -9.19 -1.66
CA TYR A 163 -16.46 -9.60 -2.93
C TYR A 163 -15.88 -11.00 -2.88
N CYS A 164 -15.13 -11.33 -1.81
CA CYS A 164 -14.52 -12.64 -1.66
C CYS A 164 -15.54 -13.78 -1.46
N GLU A 165 -16.68 -13.49 -0.82
CA GLU A 165 -17.71 -14.49 -0.51
C GLU A 165 -18.78 -14.63 -1.60
N THR A 166 -19.05 -13.57 -2.37
CA THR A 166 -20.19 -13.51 -3.31
C THR A 166 -19.82 -13.06 -4.72
N GLY A 167 -18.60 -12.60 -4.94
CA GLY A 167 -18.16 -11.95 -6.17
C GLY A 167 -18.67 -10.51 -6.37
N LYS A 168 -19.44 -9.96 -5.42
CA LYS A 168 -20.02 -8.61 -5.47
C LYS A 168 -19.57 -7.77 -4.28
N GLY A 169 -18.59 -6.88 -4.51
CA GLY A 169 -18.17 -5.89 -3.51
C GLY A 169 -18.94 -4.57 -3.63
N SER A 170 -18.42 -3.55 -2.96
CA SER A 170 -18.89 -2.16 -3.02
C SER A 170 -17.72 -1.20 -3.29
N PRO A 171 -17.02 -1.34 -4.43
CA PRO A 171 -15.92 -0.47 -4.82
C PRO A 171 -16.42 0.96 -5.08
N TRP A 172 -15.53 1.92 -4.89
CA TRP A 172 -15.78 3.33 -5.22
C TRP A 172 -15.20 3.72 -6.59
#